data_AF-A0A945BMG2-F1
#
_entry.id   AF-A0A945BMG2-F1
#
_cell.length_a   1.000
_cell.length_b   1.000
_cell.length_c   1.000
_cell.angle_alpha   90.00
_cell.angle_beta   90.00
_cell.angle_gamma   90.00
#
_symmetry.space_group_name_H-M   'P 1'
#
loop_
_entity.id
_entity.type
_entity.pdbx_description
1 polymer ?
#
loop_
_entity_poly.entity_id
_entity_poly.type
_entity_poly.pdbx_seq_one_letter_code
_entity_poly.pdbx_strand_id
1 'polypeptide(L)' 'MTFESQSPDPITAAAGACPDWRSLPGKFFSSDDFFYADLDRVWRRGWLFVGHDCEIPKPGDYVTFSIGTDPLLVIRGDDG' A
#
# COMPACT_ATOMS: atom_id res chain seq x y z
N MET A 1 16.59 7.89 -25.68
CA MET A 1 15.34 7.56 -24.97
C MET A 1 15.36 8.36 -23.68
N THR A 2 14.76 9.54 -23.71
CA THR A 2 14.75 10.51 -22.59
C THR A 2 13.93 9.92 -21.45
N PHE A 3 14.57 9.56 -20.34
CA PHE A 3 13.90 9.39 -19.06
C PHE A 3 13.28 10.74 -18.72
N GLU A 4 11.95 10.83 -18.67
CA GLU A 4 11.29 12.00 -18.10
C GLU A 4 11.84 12.21 -16.70
N SER A 5 12.56 13.32 -16.51
CA SER A 5 12.90 13.85 -15.20
C SER A 5 11.58 14.30 -14.58
N GLN A 6 10.91 13.37 -13.91
CA GLN A 6 9.74 13.68 -13.11
C GLN A 6 10.23 14.54 -11.95
N SER A 7 9.93 15.83 -12.02
CA SER A 7 10.14 16.78 -10.93
C SER A 7 9.65 16.14 -9.63
N PRO A 8 10.40 16.24 -8.50
CA PRO A 8 10.02 15.55 -7.28
C PRO A 8 8.61 15.96 -6.89
N ASP A 9 7.73 14.96 -6.82
CA ASP A 9 6.35 15.12 -6.38
C ASP A 9 6.33 15.87 -5.03
N PRO A 10 5.30 16.68 -4.73
CA PRO A 10 5.25 17.51 -3.52
C PRO A 10 5.44 16.70 -2.22
N ILE A 11 5.15 15.40 -2.26
CA ILE A 11 5.36 14.45 -1.16
C ILE A 11 6.84 14.13 -0.97
N THR A 12 7.56 13.84 -2.05
CA THR A 12 9.01 13.60 -2.04
C THR A 12 9.77 14.84 -1.60
N ALA A 13 9.34 16.03 -2.05
CA ALA A 13 9.90 17.30 -1.59
C ALA A 13 9.64 17.54 -0.09
N ALA A 14 8.43 17.22 0.40
CA ALA A 14 8.08 17.38 1.80
C ALA A 14 8.82 16.39 2.72
N ALA A 15 9.13 15.19 2.24
CA ALA A 15 9.92 14.20 2.97
C ALA A 15 11.40 14.59 3.01
N GLY A 16 11.96 15.04 1.87
CA GLY A 16 13.36 15.45 1.76
C GLY A 16 13.74 16.70 2.56
N ALA A 17 12.76 17.54 2.93
CA ALA A 17 12.98 18.68 3.81
C ALA A 17 13.11 18.30 5.30
N CYS A 18 12.76 17.06 5.66
CA CYS A 18 12.86 16.57 7.04
C CYS A 18 14.26 15.98 7.29
N PRO A 19 14.96 16.35 8.39
CA PRO A 19 16.18 15.66 8.80
C PRO A 19 15.94 14.18 9.08
N ASP A 20 16.88 13.33 8.70
CA ASP A 20 16.83 11.86 8.83
C ASP A 20 16.59 11.33 10.26
N TRP A 21 17.03 12.08 11.26
CA TRP A 21 16.88 11.76 12.69
C TRP A 21 15.54 12.19 13.28
N ARG A 22 14.65 12.80 12.50
CA ARG A 22 13.31 13.21 12.94
C ARG A 22 12.23 12.41 12.24
N SER A 23 11.12 12.22 12.94
CA SER A 23 9.89 11.71 12.32
C SER A 23 9.39 12.68 11.25
N LEU A 24 8.65 12.13 10.28
CA LEU A 24 8.00 12.92 9.24
C LEU A 24 7.09 14.02 9.82
N PRO A 25 6.92 15.14 9.12
CA PRO A 25 5.98 16.19 9.53
C PRO A 25 4.56 15.65 9.74
N GLY A 26 3.83 16.20 10.72
CA GLY A 26 2.50 15.70 11.13
C GLY A 26 1.50 15.49 9.98
N LYS A 27 1.57 16.31 8.93
CA LYS A 27 0.72 16.20 7.73
C LYS A 27 0.80 14.85 7.03
N PHE A 28 1.93 14.13 7.11
CA PHE A 28 2.06 12.79 6.53
C PHE A 28 1.15 11.75 7.21
N PHE A 29 0.72 12.02 8.44
CA PHE A 29 -0.11 11.08 9.21
C PHE A 29 -1.59 11.46 9.24
N SER A 30 -1.94 12.71 8.88
CA SER A 30 -3.29 13.24 9.07
C SER A 30 -3.96 13.71 7.78
N SER A 31 -3.22 13.80 6.67
CA SER A 31 -3.72 14.41 5.43
C SER A 31 -4.16 13.34 4.45
N ASP A 32 -5.37 13.50 3.91
CA ASP A 32 -5.94 12.58 2.93
C ASP A 32 -5.09 12.48 1.64
N ASP A 33 -4.54 13.61 1.16
CA ASP A 33 -3.67 13.63 -0.02
C ASP A 33 -2.45 12.69 0.10
N PHE A 34 -1.86 12.60 1.30
CA PHE A 34 -0.73 11.71 1.56
C PHE A 34 -1.20 10.26 1.70
N PHE A 35 -2.35 10.04 2.33
CA PHE A 35 -2.96 8.72 2.43
C PHE A 35 -3.24 8.10 1.05
N TYR A 36 -3.89 8.84 0.14
CA TYR A 36 -4.16 8.33 -1.22
C TYR A 36 -2.89 8.09 -2.03
N ALA A 37 -1.88 8.96 -1.87
CA ALA A 37 -0.60 8.77 -2.52
C ALA A 37 0.15 7.52 -2.02
N ASP A 38 0.09 7.23 -0.72
CA ASP A 38 0.67 6.01 -0.15
C ASP A 38 -0.06 4.78 -0.69
N LEU A 39 -1.39 4.82 -0.79
CA LEU A 39 -2.18 3.74 -1.39
C LEU A 39 -1.72 3.43 -2.83
N ASP A 40 -1.56 4.45 -3.67
CA ASP A 40 -1.19 4.28 -5.07
C ASP A 40 0.27 3.89 -5.32
N ARG A 41 1.18 4.37 -4.47
CA ARG A 41 2.62 4.18 -4.67
C ARG A 41 3.19 2.97 -3.94
N VAL A 42 2.64 2.62 -2.78
CA VAL A 42 3.17 1.56 -1.93
C VAL A 42 2.19 0.40 -1.87
N TRP A 43 0.98 0.62 -1.37
CA TRP A 43 0.08 -0.48 -1.01
C TRP A 43 -0.47 -1.25 -2.22
N ARG A 44 -0.81 -0.56 -3.32
CA ARG A 44 -1.35 -1.20 -4.54
C ARG A 44 -0.30 -1.83 -5.45
N ARG A 45 1.00 -1.59 -5.18
CA ARG A 45 2.10 -2.07 -6.04
C ARG A 45 2.93 -3.18 -5.40
N GLY A 46 2.94 -3.25 -4.08
CA GLY A 46 3.70 -4.25 -3.33
C GLY A 46 2.95 -5.57 -3.15
N TRP A 47 3.70 -6.62 -2.84
CA TRP A 47 3.14 -7.84 -2.29
C TRP A 47 2.69 -7.60 -0.85
N LEU A 48 1.44 -7.93 -0.56
CA LEU A 48 0.85 -7.77 0.76
C LEU A 48 0.56 -9.14 1.37
N PHE A 49 0.90 -9.27 2.65
CA PHE A 49 0.56 -10.44 3.43
C PHE A 49 -0.89 -10.33 3.89
N VAL A 50 -1.75 -11.24 3.42
CA VAL A 50 -3.21 -11.19 3.67
C VAL A 50 -3.67 -12.20 4.73
N GLY A 51 -2.96 -13.31 4.90
CA GLY A 51 -3.32 -14.34 5.88
C GLY A 51 -2.44 -15.58 5.77
N HIS A 52 -2.61 -16.50 6.71
CA HIS A 52 -1.90 -17.78 6.68
C HIS A 52 -2.71 -18.86 5.95
N ASP A 53 -2.02 -19.83 5.35
CA ASP A 53 -2.62 -20.97 4.63
C ASP A 53 -3.66 -21.75 5.47
N CYS A 54 -3.46 -21.79 6.79
CA CYS A 54 -4.35 -22.48 7.72
C CYS A 54 -5.70 -21.79 7.94
N GLU A 55 -5.87 -20.54 7.50
CA GLU A 55 -7.15 -19.81 7.57
C GLU A 55 -8.12 -20.27 6.48
N ILE A 56 -7.61 -20.86 5.40
CA ILE A 56 -8.39 -21.37 4.26
C ILE A 56 -8.00 -22.82 3.97
N PRO A 57 -8.28 -23.79 4.85
CA PRO A 57 -7.76 -25.15 4.72
C PRO A 57 -8.37 -25.97 3.58
N LYS A 58 -9.58 -25.62 3.10
CA LYS A 58 -10.29 -26.39 2.06
C LYS A 58 -10.59 -25.55 0.82
N PRO A 59 -10.69 -26.17 -0.37
CA PRO A 59 -11.20 -25.50 -1.55
C PRO A 59 -12.57 -24.86 -1.29
N GLY A 60 -12.75 -23.63 -1.75
CA GLY A 60 -13.95 -22.83 -1.53
C GLY A 60 -13.96 -22.03 -0.21
N ASP A 61 -13.03 -22.28 0.71
CA ASP A 61 -12.81 -21.39 1.85
C ASP A 61 -12.24 -20.06 1.36
N TYR A 62 -12.67 -18.97 1.97
CA TYR A 62 -12.29 -17.63 1.57
C TYR A 62 -12.09 -16.70 2.75
N VAL A 63 -11.26 -15.69 2.54
CA VAL A 63 -11.07 -14.56 3.46
C VAL A 63 -11.28 -13.25 2.72
N THR A 64 -11.86 -12.30 3.41
CA THR A 64 -12.04 -10.93 2.91
C THR A 64 -11.11 -9.99 3.64
N PHE A 65 -10.43 -9.13 2.90
CA PHE A 65 -9.55 -8.11 3.45
C PHE A 65 -9.89 -6.75 2.83
N SER A 66 -9.46 -5.65 3.44
CA SER A 66 -9.63 -4.32 2.86
C SER A 66 -8.32 -3.56 2.92
N ILE A 67 -7.81 -3.15 1.77
CA ILE A 67 -6.62 -2.31 1.66
C ILE A 67 -7.09 -0.89 1.39
N GLY A 68 -7.04 -0.03 2.42
CA GLY A 68 -7.56 1.32 2.31
C GLY A 68 -9.04 1.31 1.92
N THR A 69 -9.34 1.71 0.69
CA THR A 69 -10.69 1.76 0.13
C THR A 69 -11.09 0.52 -0.65
N ASP A 70 -10.16 -0.39 -0.91
CA ASP A 70 -10.36 -1.49 -1.85
C ASP A 70 -10.68 -2.81 -1.11
N PRO A 71 -11.89 -3.38 -1.30
CA PRO A 71 -12.22 -4.69 -0.75
C PRO A 71 -11.60 -5.80 -1.60
N LEU A 72 -10.94 -6.74 -0.93
CA LEU A 72 -10.35 -7.93 -1.53
C LEU A 72 -11.02 -9.20 -1.03
N LEU A 73 -11.13 -10.17 -1.94
CA LEU A 73 -11.60 -11.52 -1.67
C LEU A 73 -10.51 -12.50 -2.13
N VAL A 74 -10.02 -13.31 -1.19
CA VAL A 74 -9.04 -14.38 -1.45
C VAL A 74 -9.75 -15.70 -1.23
N ILE A 75 -9.72 -16.59 -2.22
CA ILE A 75 -10.41 -17.88 -2.20
C ILE A 75 -9.38 -18.97 -2.52
N ARG A 76 -9.43 -20.10 -1.81
CA ARG A 76 -8.71 -21.30 -2.26
C ARG A 76 -9.44 -21.94 -3.43
N GLY A 77 -8.76 -22.04 -4.57
CA GLY A 77 -9.26 -22.72 -5.76
C GLY A 77 -9.36 -24.24 -5.59
N ASP A 78 -10.07 -24.88 -6.51
CA ASP A 78 -10.23 -26.34 -6.54
C ASP A 78 -8.94 -27.07 -6.94
N ASP A 79 -7.95 -26.34 -7.46
CA ASP A 79 -6.63 -26.82 -7.84
C ASP A 79 -5.65 -26.97 -6.67
N GLY A 80 -6.02 -26.51 -5.46
CA GLY A 80 -5.26 -26.70 -4.22
C GLY A 80 -4.35 -25.54 -3.87
#